data_AF-M2M758-F1
#
_entry.id   AF-M2M758-F1
#
_cell.length_a   1.000
_cell.length_b   1.000
_cell.length_c   1.000
_cell.angle_alpha   90.00
_cell.angle_beta   90.00
_cell.angle_gamma   90.00
#
_symmetry.space_group_name_H-M   'P 1'
#
loop_
_entity.id
_entity.type
_entity.pdbx_description
1 polymer ?
#
loop_
_entity_poly.entity_id
_entity_poly.type
_entity_poly.pdbx_seq_one_letter_code
_entity_poly.pdbx_strand_id
1 'polypeptide(L)'
;MTTACYTTYQQYLNGIQYPTEPYQPTSPTLGPTSKHGVYYCLYLQCNGQGFSRYADLQRHTAVIHNPETLERIDCDYPGCLRRGNLGFSRKDKMIDHKREVHKVAIPKRVLTRK
;
A
#
# COMPACT_ATOMS: atom_id res chain seq x y z
N MET A 1 -41.87 -9.56 18.82
CA MET A 1 -41.29 -10.69 18.04
C MET A 1 -39.96 -10.25 17.43
N THR A 2 -38.93 -9.98 18.23
CA THR A 2 -37.69 -9.31 17.77
C THR A 2 -36.43 -9.78 18.50
N THR A 3 -36.45 -11.00 19.03
CA THR A 3 -35.33 -11.53 19.86
C THR A 3 -34.43 -12.52 19.12
N ALA A 4 -34.87 -13.04 17.96
CA ALA A 4 -34.15 -14.09 17.22
C ALA A 4 -32.98 -13.59 16.35
N CYS A 5 -32.98 -12.31 15.96
CA CYS A 5 -31.92 -11.73 15.10
C CYS A 5 -30.71 -11.24 15.89
N TYR A 6 -30.88 -10.90 17.17
CA TYR A 6 -29.76 -10.41 17.99
C TYR A 6 -28.85 -11.55 18.45
N THR A 7 -29.41 -12.73 18.73
CA THR A 7 -28.65 -13.90 19.19
C THR A 7 -27.78 -14.49 18.09
N THR A 8 -28.25 -14.52 16.84
CA THR A 8 -27.47 -14.98 15.69
C THR A 8 -26.28 -14.07 15.39
N TYR A 9 -26.42 -12.76 15.61
CA TYR A 9 -25.31 -11.81 15.47
C TYR A 9 -24.21 -12.02 16.53
N GLN A 10 -24.59 -12.26 17.79
CA GLN A 10 -23.63 -12.54 18.86
C GLN A 10 -22.89 -13.88 18.68
N GLN A 11 -23.53 -14.89 18.09
CA GLN A 11 -22.90 -16.18 17.79
C GLN A 11 -21.83 -16.06 16.70
N TYR A 12 -22.03 -15.20 15.71
CA TYR A 12 -21.05 -14.97 14.62
C TYR A 12 -19.77 -14.26 15.10
N LEU A 13 -19.87 -13.38 16.10
CA LEU A 13 -18.71 -12.65 16.64
C LEU A 13 -17.79 -13.52 17.52
N ASN A 14 -18.28 -14.64 18.06
CA ASN A 14 -17.49 -15.54 18.92
C ASN A 14 -16.70 -16.60 18.14
N GLY A 15 -16.97 -16.79 16.84
CA GLY A 15 -16.41 -17.86 16.03
C GLY A 15 -15.32 -17.45 15.04
N ILE A 16 -15.03 -16.15 14.86
CA ILE A 16 -13.98 -15.72 13.94
C ILE A 16 -12.66 -15.55 14.69
N GLN A 17 -11.94 -16.65 14.83
CA GLN A 17 -10.49 -16.59 15.07
C GLN A 17 -9.82 -16.10 13.79
N TYR A 18 -9.32 -14.87 13.82
CA TYR A 18 -8.37 -14.39 12.82
C TYR A 18 -7.06 -15.16 13.01
N PRO A 19 -6.53 -15.84 11.98
CA PRO A 19 -5.21 -16.42 12.08
C PRO A 19 -4.21 -15.30 12.39
N THR A 20 -3.58 -15.36 13.55
CA THR A 20 -2.44 -14.51 13.93
C THR A 20 -1.19 -15.01 13.19
N GLU A 21 -1.27 -15.07 11.86
CA GLU A 21 -0.09 -15.27 11.02
C GLU A 21 0.52 -13.88 10.77
N PRO A 22 1.84 -13.71 10.97
CA PRO A 22 2.49 -12.44 10.65
C PRO A 22 2.28 -12.16 9.16
N TYR A 23 1.54 -11.10 8.85
CA TYR A 23 1.23 -10.69 7.48
C TYR A 23 2.53 -10.38 6.74
N GLN A 24 3.11 -11.41 6.11
CA GLN A 24 4.19 -11.25 5.17
C GLN A 24 3.58 -10.71 3.89
N PRO A 25 3.99 -9.53 3.38
CA PRO A 25 3.58 -9.09 2.06
C PRO A 25 4.26 -10.00 1.03
N THR A 26 3.65 -11.15 0.74
CA THR A 26 4.03 -11.98 -0.40
C THR A 26 3.66 -11.21 -1.65
N SER A 27 4.63 -10.48 -2.18
CA SER A 27 4.55 -9.92 -3.52
C SER A 27 4.32 -11.10 -4.47
N PRO A 28 3.20 -11.18 -5.22
CA PRO A 28 3.05 -12.23 -6.20
C PRO A 28 4.13 -12.02 -7.26
N THR A 29 5.20 -12.81 -7.14
CA THR A 29 6.30 -12.84 -8.11
C THR A 29 5.84 -13.71 -9.26
N LEU A 30 4.99 -13.15 -10.11
CA LEU A 30 4.71 -13.70 -11.43
C LEU A 30 5.39 -12.76 -12.45
N GLY A 31 6.58 -13.14 -12.89
CA GLY A 31 6.90 -12.93 -14.31
C GLY A 31 6.18 -14.01 -15.13
N PRO A 32 6.22 -14.00 -16.47
CA PRO A 32 6.34 -12.93 -17.46
C PRO A 32 4.97 -12.57 -18.09
N THR A 33 4.89 -11.35 -18.67
CA THR A 33 3.84 -10.81 -19.56
C THR A 33 2.42 -11.40 -19.40
N SER A 34 1.69 -10.84 -18.46
CA SER A 34 0.39 -11.34 -18.11
C SER A 34 -0.67 -10.73 -19.04
N LYS A 35 -1.42 -11.58 -19.77
CA LYS A 35 -2.68 -11.30 -20.49
C LYS A 35 -3.82 -10.78 -19.58
N HIS A 36 -3.51 -9.96 -18.58
CA HIS A 36 -4.43 -9.60 -17.51
C HIS A 36 -5.12 -8.30 -17.87
N GLY A 37 -6.44 -8.30 -17.73
CA GLY A 37 -7.31 -7.18 -18.06
C GLY A 37 -6.94 -5.90 -17.31
N VAL A 38 -7.51 -4.81 -17.78
CA VAL A 38 -7.33 -3.48 -17.21
C VAL A 38 -8.06 -3.37 -15.88
N TYR A 39 -7.39 -2.88 -14.84
CA TYR A 39 -7.94 -2.67 -13.50
C TYR A 39 -8.49 -1.26 -13.36
N TYR A 40 -9.78 -1.11 -13.06
CA TYR A 40 -10.44 0.20 -12.91
C TYR A 40 -10.67 0.54 -11.44
N CYS A 41 -10.62 1.83 -11.12
CA CYS A 41 -11.04 2.32 -9.82
C CYS A 41 -12.58 2.38 -9.75
N LEU A 42 -13.16 1.85 -8.67
CA LEU A 42 -14.62 1.77 -8.48
C LEU A 42 -15.17 2.87 -7.57
N TYR A 43 -14.32 3.80 -7.11
CA TYR A 43 -14.78 4.94 -6.33
C TYR A 43 -15.70 5.83 -7.16
N LEU A 44 -16.76 6.30 -6.52
CA LEU A 44 -17.77 7.12 -7.16
C LEU A 44 -17.12 8.42 -7.69
N GLN A 45 -17.35 8.73 -8.97
CA GLN A 45 -16.75 9.89 -9.65
C GLN A 45 -15.21 9.90 -9.67
N CYS A 46 -14.58 8.73 -9.59
CA CYS A 46 -13.15 8.62 -9.80
C CYS A 46 -12.81 8.58 -11.29
N ASN A 47 -12.06 9.57 -11.77
CA ASN A 47 -11.54 9.61 -13.14
C ASN A 47 -10.26 8.76 -13.31
N GLY A 48 -10.05 7.77 -12.44
CA GLY A 48 -8.90 6.89 -12.47
C GLY A 48 -8.85 6.13 -13.79
N GLN A 49 -7.80 6.35 -14.57
CA GLN A 49 -7.57 5.58 -15.79
C GLN A 49 -7.41 4.09 -15.45
N GLY A 50 -7.71 3.25 -16.43
CA GLY A 50 -7.48 1.82 -16.29
C GLY A 50 -6.00 1.50 -16.09
N PHE A 51 -5.67 0.78 -15.03
CA PHE A 51 -4.31 0.37 -14.68
C PHE A 51 -3.99 -0.98 -15.31
N SER A 52 -2.77 -1.15 -15.82
CA SER A 52 -2.31 -2.45 -16.32
C SER A 52 -1.92 -3.43 -15.21
N ARG A 53 -1.71 -2.92 -13.99
CA ARG A 53 -1.34 -3.72 -12.81
C ARG A 53 -2.21 -3.35 -11.63
N TYR A 54 -2.63 -4.38 -10.89
CA TYR A 54 -3.38 -4.19 -9.65
C TYR A 54 -2.61 -3.34 -8.61
N ALA A 55 -1.27 -3.49 -8.53
CA ALA A 55 -0.44 -2.71 -7.63
C ALA A 55 -0.48 -1.19 -7.90
N ASP A 56 -0.71 -0.79 -9.16
CA ASP A 56 -0.86 0.61 -9.51
C ASP A 56 -2.26 1.12 -9.18
N LEU A 57 -3.31 0.30 -9.34
CA LEU A 57 -4.65 0.60 -8.84
C LEU A 57 -4.65 0.79 -7.31
N GLN A 58 -4.05 -0.13 -6.56
CA GLN A 58 -3.97 -0.02 -5.09
C GLN A 58 -3.25 1.25 -4.64
N ARG A 59 -2.18 1.63 -5.36
CA ARG A 59 -1.48 2.88 -5.09
C ARG A 59 -2.36 4.09 -5.39
N HIS A 60 -3.10 4.06 -6.49
CA HIS A 60 -4.04 5.10 -6.83
C HIS A 60 -5.12 5.25 -5.75
N THR A 61 -5.71 4.16 -5.28
CA THR A 61 -6.74 4.23 -4.22
C THR A 61 -6.17 4.81 -2.93
N ALA A 62 -4.98 4.38 -2.52
CA ALA A 62 -4.34 4.89 -1.31
C ALA A 62 -4.02 6.40 -1.39
N VAL A 63 -3.54 6.88 -2.54
CA VAL A 63 -3.12 8.29 -2.69
C VAL A 63 -4.30 9.24 -2.95
N ILE A 64 -5.29 8.80 -3.74
CA ILE A 64 -6.39 9.66 -4.20
C ILE A 64 -7.60 9.57 -3.27
N HIS A 65 -7.92 8.38 -2.78
CA HIS A 65 -9.15 8.17 -2.00
C HIS A 65 -8.93 8.13 -0.50
N ASN A 66 -7.74 7.69 -0.04
CA ASN A 66 -7.44 7.58 1.38
C ASN A 66 -6.18 8.38 1.79
N PRO A 67 -6.02 9.65 1.36
CA PRO A 67 -4.82 10.44 1.63
C PRO A 67 -4.55 10.66 3.12
N GLU A 68 -5.58 10.63 3.97
CA GLU A 68 -5.50 10.77 5.43
C GLU A 68 -4.91 9.54 6.12
N THR A 69 -5.15 8.35 5.56
CA THR A 69 -4.56 7.10 6.08
C THR A 69 -3.11 6.92 5.65
N LEU A 70 -2.63 7.77 4.74
CA LEU A 70 -1.35 7.59 4.11
C LEU A 70 -0.22 8.16 4.97
N GLU A 71 0.50 7.27 5.63
CA GLU A 71 1.69 7.63 6.40
C GLU A 71 2.75 8.27 5.51
N ARG A 72 3.16 9.48 5.89
CA ARG A 72 4.22 10.20 5.20
C ARG A 72 5.57 9.68 5.68
N ILE A 73 6.43 9.37 4.73
CA ILE A 73 7.77 8.86 4.98
C ILE A 73 8.75 10.02 4.93
N ASP A 74 9.48 10.21 6.01
CA ASP A 74 10.44 11.30 6.16
C ASP A 74 11.78 10.97 5.51
N CYS A 75 12.47 12.01 5.03
CA CYS A 75 13.87 11.90 4.69
C CYS A 75 14.72 11.86 5.98
N ASP A 76 15.51 10.80 6.14
CA ASP A 76 16.40 10.60 7.28
C ASP A 76 17.66 11.49 7.23
N TYR A 77 17.93 12.15 6.10
CA TYR A 77 19.13 12.97 5.93
C TYR A 77 19.12 14.21 6.85
N PRO A 78 20.22 14.51 7.56
CA PRO A 78 20.29 15.64 8.47
C PRO A 78 20.11 16.96 7.74
N GLY A 79 19.22 17.82 8.26
CA GLY A 79 18.90 19.12 7.67
C GLY A 79 17.95 19.07 6.46
N CYS A 80 17.39 17.91 6.11
CA CYS A 80 16.41 17.85 5.04
C CYS A 80 15.02 18.34 5.50
N LEU A 81 14.40 19.21 4.70
CA LEU A 81 13.07 19.77 4.95
C LEU A 81 11.92 18.82 4.58
N ARG A 82 12.21 17.72 3.88
CA ARG A 82 11.21 16.73 3.42
C ARG A 82 10.83 15.78 4.56
N ARG A 83 10.10 16.31 5.56
CA ARG A 83 9.65 15.61 6.77
C ARG A 83 8.21 15.99 7.16
N GLY A 84 7.55 15.15 7.95
CA GLY A 84 6.17 15.32 8.42
C GLY A 84 5.17 15.49 7.27
N ASN A 85 4.45 16.62 7.26
CA ASN A 85 3.51 16.95 6.18
C ASN A 85 4.19 17.11 4.80
N LEU A 86 5.48 17.43 4.79
CA LEU A 86 6.32 17.49 3.58
C LEU A 86 7.05 16.16 3.31
N GLY A 87 6.66 15.07 3.97
CA GLY A 87 7.20 13.75 3.70
C GLY A 87 6.77 13.21 2.32
N PHE A 88 7.20 12.00 2.04
CA PHE A 88 6.88 11.27 0.82
C PHE A 88 5.68 10.36 1.05
N SER A 89 4.84 10.22 0.04
CA SER A 89 3.75 9.24 0.08
C SER A 89 4.24 7.79 0.05
N ARG A 90 5.47 7.57 -0.45
CA ARG A 90 6.02 6.23 -0.71
C ARG A 90 7.53 6.20 -0.57
N LYS A 91 8.05 5.02 -0.19
CA LYS A 91 9.47 4.79 0.10
C LYS A 91 10.37 4.89 -1.13
N ASP A 92 9.88 4.47 -2.31
CA ASP A 92 10.61 4.60 -3.57
C ASP A 92 10.92 6.08 -3.86
N LYS A 93 9.93 6.96 -3.69
CA LYS A 93 10.13 8.41 -3.91
C LYS A 93 11.05 9.07 -2.90
N MET A 94 11.03 8.62 -1.65
CA MET A 94 12.03 9.06 -0.66
C MET A 94 13.44 8.60 -1.06
N ILE A 95 13.60 7.37 -1.52
CA ILE A 95 14.90 6.83 -1.95
C ILE A 95 15.42 7.57 -3.20
N ASP A 96 14.55 7.81 -4.18
CA ASP A 96 14.87 8.59 -5.39
C ASP A 96 15.35 10.00 -4.99
N HIS A 97 14.61 10.68 -4.11
CA HIS A 97 15.01 11.97 -3.56
C HIS A 97 16.38 11.90 -2.88
N LYS A 98 16.64 10.88 -2.05
CA LYS A 98 17.92 10.72 -1.36
C LYS A 98 19.09 10.49 -2.33
N ARG A 99 18.84 9.84 -3.47
CA ARG A 99 19.84 9.68 -4.55
C ARG A 99 20.08 10.99 -5.29
N GLU A 100 19.02 11.72 -5.63
CA GLU A 100 19.11 12.90 -6.49
C GLU A 100 19.58 14.15 -5.74
N VAL A 101 19.04 14.38 -4.54
CA VAL A 101 19.26 15.58 -3.74
C VAL A 101 20.45 15.42 -2.79
N HIS A 102 20.54 14.29 -2.10
CA HIS A 102 21.61 14.06 -1.12
C HIS A 102 22.81 13.30 -1.69
N LYS A 103 22.74 12.87 -2.96
CA LYS A 103 23.80 12.11 -3.65
C LYS A 103 24.28 10.88 -2.87
N VAL A 104 23.42 10.31 -2.02
CA VAL A 104 23.77 9.13 -1.23
C VAL A 104 23.81 7.92 -2.14
N ALA A 105 24.94 7.24 -2.18
CA ALA A 105 25.07 5.95 -2.85
C ALA A 105 24.31 4.88 -2.06
N ILE A 106 23.05 4.66 -2.40
CA ILE A 106 22.23 3.59 -1.80
C ILE A 106 22.44 2.31 -2.62
N PRO A 107 23.14 1.30 -2.09
CA PRO A 107 23.36 0.05 -2.80
C PRO A 107 22.02 -0.62 -3.15
N LYS A 108 21.95 -1.19 -4.36
CA LYS A 108 20.79 -1.98 -4.79
C LYS A 108 20.69 -3.19 -3.87
N ARG A 109 19.48 -3.50 -3.37
CA ARG A 109 19.28 -4.67 -2.49
C ARG A 109 19.77 -5.92 -3.22
N VAL A 110 20.83 -6.54 -2.72
CA VAL A 110 21.29 -7.85 -3.16
C VAL A 110 20.39 -8.86 -2.46
N LEU A 111 19.49 -9.50 -3.21
CA LEU A 111 18.67 -10.59 -2.68
C LEU A 111 19.57 -11.82 -2.54
N THR A 112 20.29 -11.96 -1.43
CA THR A 112 20.87 -13.24 -1.05
C THR A 112 19.72 -14.16 -0.64
N ARG A 113 19.24 -14.97 -1.59
CA ARG A 113 18.39 -16.12 -1.29
C ARG A 113 19.27 -17.13 -0.55
N LYS A 114 18.89 -17.44 0.69
CA LYS A 114 19.53 -18.48 1.51
C LYS A 114 18.74 -19.77 1.37
#